data_AF-A0AAU8LVE4-F1
#
_entry.id   AF-A0AAU8LVE4-F1
#
_cell.length_a   1.000
_cell.length_b   1.000
_cell.length_c   1.000
_cell.angle_alpha   90.00
_cell.angle_beta   90.00
_cell.angle_gamma   90.00
#
_symmetry.space_group_name_H-M   'P 1'
#
loop_
_entity.id
_entity.type
_entity.pdbx_description
1 polymer ?
#
loop_
_entity_poly.entity_id
_entity_poly.type
_entity_poly.pdbx_seq_one_letter_code
_entity_poly.pdbx_strand_id
1 'polypeptide(L)'
;MKKHIRFDWAIKRLLRQKANFGILEGFLSELLKEDIKISEILEGESNKEREDSKFNKIDILVKNTADDLMLIEVQNERERDFFTV
;
A
#
# COMPACT_ATOMS: atom_id res chain seq x y z
N MET A 1 -4.99 -5.19 19.10
CA MET A 1 -5.94 -5.43 18.00
C MET A 1 -5.26 -5.00 16.71
N LYS A 2 -5.01 -5.88 15.74
CA LYS A 2 -4.29 -5.50 14.50
C LYS A 2 -5.28 -4.79 13.56
N LYS A 3 -5.09 -3.49 13.31
CA LYS A 3 -5.85 -2.76 12.28
C LYS A 3 -5.27 -3.13 10.91
N HIS A 4 -6.14 -3.52 9.98
CA HIS A 4 -5.79 -3.89 8.60
C HIS A 4 -6.50 -2.93 7.66
N ILE A 5 -5.73 -2.26 6.80
CA ILE A 5 -6.24 -1.28 5.83
C ILE A 5 -5.86 -1.78 4.44
N ARG A 6 -6.84 -1.82 3.54
CA ARG A 6 -6.62 -2.18 2.13
C ARG A 6 -6.83 -0.98 1.22
N PHE A 7 -5.90 -0.80 0.29
CA PHE A 7 -6.02 0.17 -0.80
C PHE A 7 -6.04 -0.53 -2.15
N ASP A 8 -6.72 0.12 -3.09
CA ASP A 8 -6.67 -0.23 -4.50
C ASP A 8 -5.34 0.18 -5.16
N TRP A 9 -5.06 -0.38 -6.34
CA TRP A 9 -3.79 -0.30 -7.04
C TRP A 9 -3.28 1.12 -7.33
N ALA A 10 -4.18 2.12 -7.44
CA ALA A 10 -3.80 3.49 -7.75
C ALA A 10 -2.72 4.07 -6.80
N ILE A 11 -2.72 3.66 -5.53
CA ILE A 11 -1.76 4.15 -4.52
C ILE A 11 -0.33 3.68 -4.78
N LYS A 12 -0.15 2.61 -5.57
CA LYS A 12 1.17 2.08 -5.92
C LYS A 12 2.02 3.07 -6.69
N ARG A 13 1.43 4.00 -7.43
CA ARG A 13 2.20 5.04 -8.12
C ARG A 13 2.89 5.99 -7.14
N LEU A 14 2.30 6.19 -5.96
CA LEU A 14 2.91 6.94 -4.87
C LEU A 14 4.02 6.14 -4.19
N LEU A 15 4.00 4.81 -4.23
CA LEU A 15 5.03 3.97 -3.60
C LEU A 15 6.31 3.80 -4.42
N ARG A 16 6.30 4.13 -5.72
CA ARG A 16 7.45 3.89 -6.61
C ARG A 16 8.67 4.78 -6.35
N GLN A 17 8.51 5.90 -5.65
CA GLN A 17 9.61 6.83 -5.39
C GLN A 17 9.68 7.15 -3.90
N LYS A 18 10.87 7.08 -3.32
CA LYS A 18 11.10 7.39 -1.90
C LYS A 18 10.65 8.81 -1.51
N ALA A 19 10.72 9.76 -2.44
CA ALA A 19 10.23 11.12 -2.26
C ALA A 19 8.71 11.21 -2.00
N ASN A 20 7.96 10.22 -2.47
CA ASN A 20 6.51 10.18 -2.32
C ASN A 20 6.06 9.50 -1.01
N PHE A 21 7.00 8.98 -0.19
CA PHE A 21 6.64 8.35 1.09
C PHE A 21 6.07 9.37 2.07
N GLY A 22 6.62 10.59 2.10
CA GLY A 22 6.07 11.67 2.92
C GLY A 22 4.65 12.07 2.51
N ILE A 23 4.32 11.99 1.21
CA ILE A 23 2.96 12.22 0.71
C ILE A 23 2.03 11.12 1.22
N LEU A 24 2.49 9.86 1.19
CA LEU A 24 1.69 8.74 1.68
C LEU A 24 1.50 8.78 3.20
N GLU A 25 2.54 9.11 3.97
CA GLU A 25 2.43 9.35 5.42
C GLU A 25 1.37 10.40 5.72
N GLY A 26 1.47 11.59 5.09
CA GLY A 26 0.49 12.66 5.28
C GLY A 26 -0.94 12.25 4.89
N PHE A 27 -1.09 11.54 3.78
CA PHE A 27 -2.39 11.00 3.35
C PHE A 27 -2.97 10.02 4.37
N LEU A 28 -2.17 9.06 4.84
CA LEU A 28 -2.61 8.07 5.84
C LEU A 28 -2.92 8.73 7.17
N SER A 29 -2.14 9.73 7.56
CA SER A 29 -2.38 10.47 8.79
C SER A 29 -3.69 11.22 8.77
N GLU A 30 -3.99 11.88 7.66
CA GLU A 30 -5.24 12.60 7.49
C GLU A 30 -6.44 11.64 7.41
N LEU A 31 -6.28 10.51 6.73
CA LEU A 31 -7.33 9.49 6.58
C LEU A 31 -7.67 8.81 7.92
N LEU A 32 -6.67 8.49 8.72
CA LEU A 32 -6.83 7.79 10.00
C LEU A 32 -6.99 8.72 11.20
N LYS A 33 -6.80 10.03 11.01
CA LYS A 33 -6.83 11.05 12.07
C LYS A 33 -5.83 10.77 13.20
N GLU A 34 -4.70 10.16 12.84
CA GLU A 34 -3.57 9.83 13.72
C GLU A 34 -2.29 10.22 12.97
N ASP A 35 -1.20 10.62 13.65
CA ASP A 35 0.08 10.79 12.94
C ASP A 35 0.69 9.40 12.66
N ILE A 36 1.06 9.16 11.39
CA ILE A 36 1.40 7.85 10.85
C ILE A 36 2.76 7.96 10.17
N LYS A 37 3.65 7.02 10.51
CA LYS A 37 4.99 6.91 9.94
C LYS A 37 5.19 5.58 9.25
N ILE A 38 5.74 5.60 8.06
CA ILE A 38 6.10 4.38 7.33
C ILE A 38 7.37 3.83 7.97
N SER A 39 7.27 2.63 8.53
CA SER A 39 8.40 1.92 9.13
C SER A 39 9.14 1.11 8.08
N GLU A 40 8.40 0.40 7.22
CA GLU A 40 8.99 -0.49 6.22
C GLU A 40 8.01 -0.72 5.04
N ILE A 41 8.56 -0.92 3.85
CA ILE A 41 7.79 -1.40 2.69
C ILE A 41 8.28 -2.79 2.35
N LEU A 42 7.36 -3.74 2.41
CA LEU A 42 7.57 -5.14 2.10
C LEU A 42 6.99 -5.40 0.71
N GLU A 43 7.85 -5.49 -0.30
CA GLU A 43 7.45 -5.94 -1.63
C GLU A 43 7.31 -7.47 -1.60
N GLY A 44 6.11 -7.99 -1.89
CA GLY A 44 5.87 -9.43 -1.92
C GLY A 44 6.67 -10.12 -3.03
N GLU A 45 7.22 -11.31 -2.75
CA GLU A 45 8.04 -12.09 -3.69
C GLU A 45 7.33 -12.27 -5.05
N SER A 46 7.93 -11.69 -6.10
CA SER A 46 7.50 -11.81 -7.49
C SER A 46 7.70 -13.24 -8.01
N ASN A 47 6.62 -13.94 -8.36
CA ASN A 47 6.75 -15.17 -9.13
C ASN A 47 7.25 -14.83 -10.55
N LYS A 48 8.33 -15.48 -10.98
CA LYS A 48 9.28 -14.97 -11.98
C LYS A 48 8.85 -15.03 -13.46
N GLU A 49 7.55 -15.07 -13.81
CA GLU A 49 7.18 -15.41 -15.20
C GLU A 49 6.67 -14.30 -16.13
N ARG A 50 6.18 -13.13 -15.67
CA ARG A 50 5.76 -12.03 -16.60
C ARG A 50 6.06 -10.65 -16.04
N GLU A 51 6.87 -9.85 -16.75
CA GLU A 51 7.31 -8.50 -16.32
C GLU A 51 6.16 -7.55 -15.97
N ASP A 52 4.99 -7.71 -16.58
CA ASP A 52 3.83 -6.84 -16.36
C ASP A 52 2.89 -7.32 -15.23
N SER A 53 3.07 -8.55 -14.74
CA SER A 53 2.20 -9.18 -13.74
C SER A 53 2.86 -9.31 -12.34
N LYS A 54 4.10 -8.81 -12.20
CA LYS A 54 5.04 -9.25 -11.16
C LYS A 54 4.97 -8.56 -9.79
N PHE A 55 4.03 -7.64 -9.55
CA PHE A 55 4.05 -6.82 -8.34
C PHE A 55 2.66 -6.65 -7.72
N ASN A 56 1.87 -7.72 -7.60
CA ASN A 56 0.44 -7.63 -7.32
C ASN A 56 0.08 -7.25 -5.88
N LYS A 57 1.02 -7.37 -4.94
CA LYS A 57 0.80 -7.04 -3.53
C LYS A 57 1.99 -6.29 -2.96
N ILE A 58 1.73 -5.11 -2.38
CA ILE A 58 2.70 -4.36 -1.59
C ILE A 58 2.14 -4.28 -0.18
N ASP A 59 2.94 -4.71 0.78
CA ASP A 59 2.61 -4.56 2.19
C ASP A 59 3.45 -3.42 2.76
N ILE A 60 2.83 -2.55 3.54
CA ILE A 60 3.47 -1.39 4.14
C ILE A 60 3.26 -1.50 5.64
N LEU A 61 4.36 -1.56 6.37
CA LEU A 61 4.34 -1.51 7.82
C LEU A 61 4.40 -0.05 8.24
N VAL A 62 3.39 0.37 8.99
CA VAL A 62 3.30 1.73 9.53
C VAL A 62 3.18 1.70 11.05
N LYS A 63 3.55 2.81 11.67
CA LYS A 63 3.43 3.05 13.11
C LYS A 63 2.66 4.33 13.37
N ASN A 64 1.86 4.34 14.43
CA ASN A 64 1.28 5.58 14.96
C ASN A 64 2.16 6.18 16.07
N THR A 65 1.72 7.29 16.64
CA THR A 65 2.40 7.96 17.77
C THR A 65 2.42 7.17 19.07
N ALA A 66 1.53 6.18 19.22
CA ALA A 66 1.51 5.26 20.35
C ALA A 66 2.45 4.05 20.15
N ASP A 67 3.24 4.04 19.07
CA ASP A 67 4.09 2.92 18.64
C ASP A 67 3.30 1.65 18.28
N ASP A 68 1.99 1.77 18.04
CA ASP A 68 1.17 0.68 17.52
C ASP A 68 1.50 0.42 16.06
N LEU A 69 1.82 -0.84 15.75
CA LEU A 69 2.10 -1.32 14.41
C LEU A 69 0.80 -1.63 13.65
N MET A 70 0.69 -1.10 12.43
CA MET A 70 -0.39 -1.41 11.49
C MET A 70 0.17 -1.89 10.16
N LEU A 71 -0.52 -2.85 9.54
CA LEU A 71 -0.17 -3.36 8.23
C LEU A 71 -1.17 -2.81 7.21
N ILE A 72 -0.65 -2.14 6.19
CA ILE A 72 -1.41 -1.64 5.06
C ILE A 72 -1.09 -2.50 3.86
N GLU A 73 -2.10 -3.13 3.29
CA GLU A 73 -1.92 -3.96 2.09
C GLU A 73 -2.49 -3.24 0.87
N VAL A 74 -1.68 -3.15 -0.18
CA VAL A 74 -2.10 -2.68 -1.49
C VAL A 74 -2.25 -3.90 -2.38
N GLN A 75 -3.48 -4.20 -2.79
CA GLN A 75 -3.78 -5.33 -3.66
C GLN A 75 -4.41 -4.84 -4.96
N ASN A 76 -4.13 -5.54 -6.05
CA ASN A 76 -4.82 -5.36 -7.32
C ASN A 76 -6.18 -6.07 -7.28
N GLU A 77 -7.30 -5.34 -7.31
CA GLU A 77 -8.49 -5.92 -7.95
C GLU A 77 -8.22 -5.82 -9.43
N ARG A 78 -7.87 -6.95 -10.07
CA ARG A 78 -7.88 -7.05 -11.54
C ARG A 78 -9.15 -6.34 -11.99
N GLU A 79 -9.01 -5.26 -12.76
CA GLU A 79 -10.11 -4.70 -13.53
C GLU A 79 -10.84 -5.90 -14.10
N ARG A 80 -12.03 -6.21 -13.57
CA ARG A 80 -12.96 -7.03 -14.35
C ARG A 80 -13.24 -6.12 -15.53
N ASP A 81 -12.72 -6.51 -16.68
CA ASP A 81 -13.01 -5.91 -17.97
C ASP A 81 -14.45 -5.38 -17.95
N PHE A 82 -14.59 -4.05 -17.88
CA PHE A 82 -15.86 -3.37 -18.10
C PHE A 82 -16.12 -3.37 -19.61
N PHE A 83 -16.18 -4.55 -20.21
CA PHE A 83 -16.66 -4.78 -21.57
C PHE A 83 -17.58 -5.99 -21.56
N THR A 84 -18.81 -5.74 -21.16
CA THR A 84 -19.95 -6.46 -21.72
C THR A 84 -21.07 -5.45 -21.94
N VAL A 85 -21.09 -4.86 -23.14
CA VAL A 85 -22.27 -4.79 -24.03
C VAL A 85 -21.74 -4.77 -25.46
#